data_AF-A0A2G6BD85-F1
#
_entry.id   AF-A0A2G6BD85-F1
#
_cell.length_a   1.000
_cell.length_b   1.000
_cell.length_c   1.000
_cell.angle_alpha   90.00
_cell.angle_beta   90.00
_cell.angle_gamma   90.00
#
_symmetry.space_group_name_H-M   'P 1'
#
loop_
_entity.id
_entity.type
_entity.pdbx_description
1 polymer ?
#
loop_
_entity_poly.entity_id
_entity_poly.type
_entity_poly.pdbx_seq_one_letter_code
_entity_poly.pdbx_strand_id
1 'polypeptide(L)'
;MASILIKAFELPLYEEPWNPDTTNSFKDLHYKNGHRAGVYSLYQLNLTTGTTPTTYSPNAPVTRGQAAKLLKASEEVKAEIKVLHPEDYDGVEFTRVSTTAPDFLDAVTQYKKNTLYERDMVLHLVPKKEGTATLSFSVGTKTHKNYTVR
;
A
#
# COMPACT_ATOMS: atom_id res chain seq x y z
N MET A 1 -12.64 10.27 1.99
CA MET A 1 -11.26 10.80 1.95
C MET A 1 -10.24 9.74 1.57
N ALA A 2 -10.26 8.53 2.16
CA ALA A 2 -9.18 7.54 1.97
C ALA A 2 -8.79 7.26 0.51
N SER A 3 -9.76 6.93 -0.35
CA SER A 3 -9.49 6.67 -1.78
C SER A 3 -8.92 7.87 -2.53
N ILE A 4 -9.19 9.10 -2.09
CA ILE A 4 -8.63 10.31 -2.70
C ILE A 4 -7.12 10.38 -2.42
N LEU A 5 -6.71 10.14 -1.17
CA LEU A 5 -5.30 10.19 -0.78
C LEU A 5 -4.50 9.09 -1.48
N ILE A 6 -5.04 7.86 -1.52
CA ILE A 6 -4.39 6.75 -2.24
C ILE A 6 -4.13 7.12 -3.71
N LYS A 7 -5.14 7.68 -4.39
CA LYS A 7 -5.01 8.05 -5.81
C LYS A 7 -4.15 9.29 -6.03
N ALA A 8 -4.30 10.33 -5.21
CA ALA A 8 -3.62 11.60 -5.40
C ALA A 8 -2.11 11.51 -5.14
N PHE A 9 -1.71 10.69 -4.17
CA PHE A 9 -0.31 10.50 -3.79
C PHE A 9 0.30 9.22 -4.35
N GLU A 10 -0.45 8.45 -5.14
CA GLU A 10 -0.03 7.15 -5.69
C GLU A 10 0.47 6.20 -4.59
N LEU A 11 -0.24 6.18 -3.46
CA LEU A 11 0.12 5.32 -2.33
C LEU A 11 -0.23 3.85 -2.62
N PRO A 12 0.52 2.91 -2.04
CA PRO A 12 0.26 1.48 -2.19
C PRO A 12 -1.15 1.12 -1.71
N LEU A 13 -1.83 0.27 -2.47
CA LEU A 13 -3.11 -0.32 -2.11
C LEU A 13 -2.88 -1.70 -1.49
N TYR A 14 -3.00 -1.78 -0.17
CA TYR A 14 -3.01 -3.04 0.57
C TYR A 14 -4.39 -3.69 0.47
N GLU A 15 -4.40 -5.00 0.22
CA GLU A 15 -5.61 -5.82 0.34
C GLU A 15 -5.71 -6.35 1.76
N GLU A 16 -6.83 -6.09 2.41
CA GLU A 16 -7.11 -6.67 3.72
C GLU A 16 -7.32 -8.18 3.54
N PRO A 17 -6.58 -9.03 4.29
CA PRO A 17 -6.73 -10.47 4.17
C PRO A 17 -8.20 -10.86 4.42
N TRP A 18 -8.74 -11.70 3.55
CA TRP A 18 -10.07 -12.27 3.75
C TRP A 18 -10.00 -13.27 4.89
N ASN A 19 -10.27 -12.81 6.11
CA ASN A 19 -10.45 -13.70 7.24
C ASN A 19 -11.55 -13.15 8.16
N PRO A 20 -12.70 -13.84 8.28
CA PRO A 20 -13.81 -13.41 9.12
C PRO A 20 -13.52 -13.50 10.63
N ASP A 21 -12.48 -14.24 11.04
CA ASP A 21 -12.13 -14.51 12.44
C ASP A 21 -10.95 -13.66 12.94
N THR A 22 -10.14 -13.08 12.04
CA THR A 22 -9.25 -11.97 12.40
C THR A 22 -10.03 -10.68 12.34
N THR A 23 -9.96 -9.88 13.39
CA THR A 23 -10.54 -8.55 13.43
C THR A 23 -10.22 -7.78 12.15
N ASN A 24 -11.23 -7.61 11.29
CA ASN A 24 -11.22 -6.51 10.33
C ASN A 24 -10.74 -5.27 11.09
N SER A 25 -9.79 -4.51 10.54
CA SER A 25 -9.19 -3.39 11.28
C SER A 25 -10.28 -2.45 11.81
N PHE A 26 -11.42 -2.36 11.11
CA PHE A 26 -12.63 -1.70 11.57
C PHE A 26 -13.89 -2.51 11.28
N LYS A 27 -14.74 -2.72 12.31
CA LYS A 27 -15.99 -3.50 12.24
C LYS A 27 -17.10 -2.80 11.47
N ASP A 28 -17.04 -1.48 11.36
CA ASP A 28 -18.01 -0.65 10.65
C ASP A 28 -17.69 -0.46 9.16
N LEU A 29 -16.67 -1.17 8.65
CA LEU A 29 -16.36 -1.27 7.22
C LEU A 29 -16.82 -2.62 6.68
N HIS A 30 -18.02 -2.64 6.10
CA HIS A 30 -18.54 -3.82 5.42
C HIS A 30 -17.64 -4.23 4.24
N TYR A 31 -17.50 -5.53 3.97
CA TYR A 31 -16.61 -6.04 2.91
C TYR A 31 -16.95 -5.52 1.51
N LYS A 32 -18.22 -5.17 1.25
CA LYS A 32 -18.68 -4.55 0.00
C LYS A 32 -18.40 -3.04 -0.10
N ASN A 33 -17.84 -2.42 0.93
CA ASN A 33 -17.53 -0.99 0.89
C ASN A 33 -16.33 -0.77 -0.05
N GLY A 34 -16.56 -0.07 -1.17
CA GLY A 34 -15.53 0.21 -2.17
C GLY A 34 -14.35 1.04 -1.65
N HIS A 35 -14.46 1.67 -0.48
CA HIS A 35 -13.38 2.41 0.16
C HIS A 35 -12.58 1.58 1.18
N ARG A 36 -12.99 0.34 1.49
CA ARG A 36 -12.37 -0.50 2.53
C ARG A 36 -10.88 -0.70 2.29
N ALA A 37 -10.47 -1.07 1.07
CA ALA A 37 -9.06 -1.25 0.73
C ALA A 37 -8.25 0.05 0.92
N GLY A 38 -8.82 1.19 0.54
CA GLY A 38 -8.18 2.48 0.74
C GLY A 38 -8.02 2.83 2.22
N VAL A 39 -9.03 2.56 3.05
CA VAL A 39 -8.95 2.77 4.49
C VAL A 39 -7.91 1.86 5.13
N TYR A 40 -7.92 0.58 4.78
CA TYR A 40 -6.94 -0.39 5.26
C TYR A 40 -5.51 -0.01 4.88
N SER A 41 -5.31 0.47 3.65
CA SER A 41 -4.00 0.95 3.19
C SER A 41 -3.51 2.14 4.01
N LEU A 42 -4.38 3.13 4.28
CA LEU A 42 -4.02 4.25 5.15
C LEU A 42 -3.70 3.80 6.59
N TYR A 43 -4.38 2.74 7.08
CA TYR A 43 -4.09 2.17 8.40
C TYR A 43 -2.70 1.51 8.42
N GLN A 44 -2.34 0.73 7.40
CA GLN A 44 -1.01 0.12 7.28
C GLN A 44 0.11 1.15 7.16
N LEU A 45 -0.16 2.27 6.49
CA LEU A 45 0.76 3.40 6.37
C LEU A 45 0.78 4.31 7.61
N ASN A 46 0.09 3.95 8.70
CA ASN A 46 -0.05 4.75 9.92
C ASN A 46 -0.61 6.17 9.69
N LEU A 47 -1.32 6.39 8.58
CA LEU A 47 -1.97 7.66 8.26
C LEU A 47 -3.31 7.83 8.99
N THR A 48 -3.91 6.74 9.45
CA THR A 48 -5.14 6.74 10.23
C THR A 48 -5.17 5.61 11.25
N THR A 49 -5.79 5.85 12.41
CA THR A 49 -6.04 4.85 13.45
C THR A 49 -7.53 4.53 13.65
N GLY A 50 -8.40 5.16 12.85
CA GLY A 50 -9.85 5.11 13.05
C GLY A 50 -10.34 6.07 14.13
N THR A 51 -11.65 6.03 14.40
CA THR A 51 -12.30 6.80 15.47
C THR A 51 -12.26 6.07 16.81
N THR A 52 -12.19 4.74 16.77
CA THR A 52 -11.90 3.88 17.92
C THR A 52 -10.99 2.74 17.46
N PRO A 53 -10.47 1.91 18.38
CA PRO A 53 -9.68 0.73 17.99
C PRO A 53 -10.40 -0.26 17.07
N THR A 54 -11.74 -0.16 16.94
CA THR A 54 -12.53 -1.07 16.11
C THR A 54 -13.48 -0.37 15.14
N THR A 55 -13.46 0.96 15.05
CA THR A 55 -14.34 1.72 14.14
C THR A 55 -13.59 2.80 13.39
N TYR A 56 -13.96 3.03 12.13
CA TYR A 56 -13.42 4.08 11.27
C TYR A 56 -14.37 5.27 11.11
N SER A 57 -15.68 5.04 11.20
CA SER A 57 -16.75 6.00 10.93
C SER A 57 -16.68 6.58 9.51
N PRO A 58 -16.84 5.76 8.45
CA PRO A 58 -16.60 6.16 7.06
C PRO A 58 -17.50 7.31 6.56
N ASN A 59 -18.66 7.49 7.18
CA ASN A 59 -19.63 8.54 6.83
C ASN A 59 -19.48 9.80 7.70
N ALA A 60 -18.57 9.80 8.68
CA ALA A 60 -18.32 10.98 9.49
C ALA A 60 -17.65 12.07 8.63
N PRO A 61 -18.06 13.35 8.77
CA PRO A 61 -17.44 14.43 8.03
C PRO A 61 -15.99 14.61 8.46
N VAL A 62 -15.12 14.88 7.48
CA VAL A 62 -13.72 15.22 7.72
C VAL A 62 -13.58 16.73 7.84
N THR A 63 -13.06 17.21 8.96
CA THR A 63 -12.78 18.65 9.15
C THR A 63 -11.61 19.10 8.27
N ARG A 64 -11.54 20.41 8.00
CA ARG A 64 -10.43 21.00 7.23
C ARG A 64 -9.07 20.73 7.89
N GLY A 65 -9.00 20.75 9.23
CA GLY A 65 -7.77 20.44 9.97
C GLY A 65 -7.33 18.98 9.82
N GLN A 66 -8.28 18.03 9.90
CA GLN A 66 -7.98 16.62 9.65
C GLN A 66 -7.53 16.39 8.21
N ALA A 67 -8.20 17.02 7.24
CA ALA A 67 -7.80 16.94 5.83
C ALA A 67 -6.37 17.47 5.62
N ALA A 68 -6.04 18.65 6.15
CA ALA A 68 -4.70 19.22 6.03
C ALA A 68 -3.62 18.33 6.66
N LYS A 69 -3.89 17.76 7.85
CA LYS A 69 -2.98 16.81 8.50
C LYS A 69 -2.74 15.57 7.64
N LEU A 70 -3.81 15.00 7.08
CA LEU A 70 -3.71 13.82 6.22
C LEU A 70 -2.97 14.10 4.92
N LEU A 71 -3.18 15.27 4.30
CA LEU A 71 -2.46 15.67 3.08
C LEU A 71 -0.96 15.77 3.34
N LYS A 72 -0.55 16.50 4.39
CA LYS A 72 0.85 16.63 4.79
C LYS A 72 1.49 15.26 5.06
N ALA A 73 0.84 14.44 5.89
CA ALA A 73 1.36 13.12 6.23
C ALA A 73 1.43 12.19 5.01
N SER A 74 0.48 12.27 4.08
CA SER A 74 0.50 11.48 2.83
C SER A 74 1.67 11.88 1.93
N GLU A 75 2.01 13.18 1.88
CA GLU A 75 3.16 13.68 1.12
C GLU A 75 4.48 13.19 1.72
N GLU A 76 4.61 13.23 3.04
CA GLU A 76 5.78 12.72 3.77
C GLU A 76 5.96 11.22 3.53
N VAL A 77 4.91 10.42 3.72
CA VAL A 77 4.94 8.97 3.46
C VAL A 77 5.26 8.67 2.00
N LYS A 78 4.70 9.43 1.04
CA LYS A 78 5.01 9.25 -0.38
C LYS A 78 6.50 9.42 -0.66
N ALA A 79 7.16 10.39 -0.03
CA ALA A 79 8.58 10.67 -0.26
C ALA A 79 9.49 9.52 0.18
N GLU A 80 9.07 8.73 1.17
CA GLU A 80 9.80 7.56 1.68
C GLU A 80 9.56 6.30 0.84
N ILE A 81 8.43 6.22 0.14
CA ILE A 81 8.07 5.05 -0.66
C ILE A 81 8.81 5.07 -2.00
N LYS A 82 9.60 4.02 -2.26
CA LYS A 82 10.16 3.81 -3.58
C LYS A 82 9.17 3.03 -4.45
N VAL A 83 8.88 3.56 -5.64
CA VAL A 83 8.11 2.85 -6.66
C VAL A 83 9.07 2.28 -7.70
N LEU A 84 8.95 0.98 -7.96
CA LEU A 84 9.62 0.30 -9.07
C LEU A 84 8.62 0.07 -10.20
N HIS A 85 9.06 0.41 -11.40
CA HIS A 85 8.27 0.38 -12.61
C HIS A 85 8.77 -0.74 -13.54
N PRO A 86 7.91 -1.57 -14.14
CA PRO A 86 8.34 -2.63 -15.05
C PRO A 86 9.15 -2.12 -16.23
N GLU A 87 8.87 -0.90 -16.72
CA GLU A 87 9.63 -0.24 -17.78
C GLU A 87 11.11 -0.02 -17.43
N ASP A 88 11.46 0.07 -16.14
CA ASP A 88 12.86 0.10 -15.68
C ASP A 88 13.55 -1.27 -15.81
N TYR A 89 12.78 -2.31 -16.14
CA TYR A 89 13.17 -3.73 -16.20
C TYR A 89 12.62 -4.42 -17.46
N ASP A 90 12.75 -3.79 -18.61
CA ASP A 90 12.36 -4.31 -19.93
C ASP A 90 10.85 -4.62 -20.07
N GLY A 91 10.01 -3.96 -19.26
CA GLY A 91 8.55 -4.12 -19.30
C GLY A 91 8.05 -5.43 -18.71
N VAL A 92 8.90 -6.13 -17.94
CA VAL A 92 8.57 -7.47 -17.45
C VAL A 92 7.97 -7.40 -16.04
N GLU A 93 6.91 -8.19 -15.82
CA GLU A 93 6.17 -8.26 -14.57
C GLU A 93 7.06 -8.67 -13.38
N PHE A 94 6.80 -8.04 -12.22
CA PHE A 94 7.38 -8.43 -10.94
C PHE A 94 6.63 -9.66 -10.38
N THR A 95 7.36 -10.76 -10.23
CA THR A 95 6.83 -12.01 -9.68
C THR A 95 7.70 -12.49 -8.52
N ARG A 96 7.16 -13.36 -7.66
CA ARG A 96 7.90 -13.94 -6.51
C ARG A 96 8.60 -12.88 -5.65
N VAL A 97 7.90 -11.77 -5.40
CA VAL A 97 8.42 -10.69 -4.57
C VAL A 97 8.49 -11.20 -3.13
N SER A 98 9.69 -11.16 -2.53
CA SER A 98 9.90 -11.51 -1.14
C SER A 98 10.99 -10.61 -0.54
N THR A 99 10.92 -10.42 0.77
CA THR A 99 11.90 -9.66 1.54
C THR A 99 12.52 -10.57 2.60
N THR A 100 13.81 -10.42 2.85
CA THR A 100 14.48 -11.10 3.97
C THR A 100 14.16 -10.48 5.33
N ALA A 101 13.49 -9.32 5.33
CA ALA A 101 13.27 -8.48 6.50
C ALA A 101 11.84 -7.86 6.46
N PRO A 102 10.78 -8.68 6.59
CA PRO A 102 9.39 -8.22 6.47
C PRO A 102 8.96 -7.25 7.58
N ASP A 103 9.67 -7.23 8.72
CA ASP A 103 9.42 -6.28 9.80
C ASP A 103 9.91 -4.85 9.48
N PHE A 104 10.76 -4.70 8.46
CA PHE A 104 11.41 -3.44 8.08
C PHE A 104 10.89 -2.90 6.75
N LEU A 105 10.47 -3.78 5.84
CA LEU A 105 10.08 -3.40 4.47
C LEU A 105 8.87 -4.21 4.03
N ASP A 106 7.78 -3.53 3.68
CA ASP A 106 6.71 -4.13 2.90
C ASP A 106 6.98 -3.95 1.40
N ALA A 107 6.67 -4.99 0.63
CA ALA A 107 6.78 -4.99 -0.82
C ALA A 107 5.38 -5.23 -1.40
N VAL A 108 4.74 -4.17 -1.88
CA VAL A 108 3.33 -4.18 -2.29
C VAL A 108 3.24 -4.07 -3.81
N THR A 109 2.82 -5.15 -4.46
CA THR A 109 2.54 -5.17 -5.90
C THR A 109 1.14 -4.64 -6.17
N GLN A 110 1.01 -3.65 -7.04
CA GLN A 110 -0.26 -3.04 -7.38
C GLN A 110 -0.47 -2.96 -8.88
N TYR A 111 -1.63 -3.41 -9.36
CA TYR A 111 -2.03 -3.26 -10.76
C TYR A 111 -2.66 -1.88 -10.98
N LYS A 112 -2.08 -1.07 -11.86
CA LYS A 112 -2.65 0.20 -12.37
C LYS A 112 -3.81 -0.07 -13.34
N LYS A 113 -3.64 -1.07 -14.19
CA LYS A 113 -4.68 -1.61 -15.08
C LYS A 113 -4.65 -3.12 -14.98
N ASN A 114 -5.81 -3.71 -14.69
CA ASN A 114 -5.96 -5.15 -14.62
C ASN A 114 -7.07 -5.57 -15.58
N THR A 115 -6.72 -5.64 -16.86
CA THR A 115 -7.62 -6.18 -17.90
C THR A 115 -7.07 -7.52 -18.39
N LEU A 116 -7.87 -8.23 -19.19
CA LEU A 116 -7.43 -9.47 -19.84
C LEU A 116 -6.19 -9.29 -20.73
N TYR A 117 -5.90 -8.07 -21.21
CA TYR A 117 -4.90 -7.79 -22.24
C TYR A 117 -3.80 -6.81 -21.81
N GLU A 118 -4.02 -6.04 -20.75
CA GLU A 118 -3.11 -5.03 -20.24
C GLU A 118 -3.01 -5.18 -18.73
N ARG A 119 -1.84 -5.64 -18.28
CA ARG A 119 -1.43 -5.72 -16.88
C ARG A 119 -0.31 -4.73 -16.65
N ASP A 120 -0.72 -3.50 -16.35
CA ASP A 120 0.23 -2.48 -15.89
C ASP A 120 0.33 -2.63 -14.37
N MET A 121 1.52 -2.95 -13.86
CA MET A 121 1.77 -3.15 -12.44
C MET A 121 2.94 -2.30 -11.96
N VAL A 122 2.94 -1.93 -10.68
CA VAL A 122 4.08 -1.31 -10.02
C VAL A 122 4.36 -2.04 -8.71
N LEU A 123 5.61 -1.98 -8.27
CA LEU A 123 6.02 -2.51 -6.97
C LEU A 123 6.39 -1.36 -6.05
N HIS A 124 5.59 -1.16 -5.00
CA HIS A 124 5.87 -0.19 -3.95
C HIS A 124 6.74 -0.84 -2.87
N LEU A 125 7.83 -0.17 -2.53
CA LEU A 125 8.72 -0.52 -1.44
C LEU A 125 8.44 0.46 -0.30
N VAL A 126 7.82 -0.06 0.76
CA VAL A 126 7.29 0.73 1.87
C VAL A 126 8.15 0.46 3.11
N PRO A 127 9.05 1.39 3.50
CA PRO A 127 9.81 1.25 4.73
C PRO A 127 8.86 1.33 5.93
N LYS A 128 9.04 0.42 6.90
CA LYS A 128 8.26 0.40 8.15
C LYS A 128 9.07 0.89 9.35
N LYS A 129 10.38 0.70 9.29
CA LYS A 129 11.37 1.06 10.31
C LYS A 129 12.70 1.35 9.62
N GLU A 130 13.51 2.20 10.24
CA GLU A 130 14.91 2.37 9.83
C GLU A 130 15.64 1.03 9.89
N GLY A 131 16.36 0.69 8.83
CA GLY A 131 17.06 -0.59 8.74
C GLY A 131 17.39 -0.99 7.32
N THR A 132 18.23 -2.00 7.18
CA THR A 132 18.66 -2.53 5.90
C THR A 132 17.90 -3.82 5.59
N ALA A 133 17.13 -3.81 4.51
CA ALA A 133 16.42 -5.00 4.01
C ALA A 133 16.95 -5.37 2.61
N THR A 134 17.00 -6.67 2.31
CA THR A 134 17.21 -7.16 0.94
C THR A 134 15.87 -7.60 0.38
N LEU A 135 15.45 -6.95 -0.69
CA LEU A 135 14.31 -7.38 -1.48
C LEU A 135 14.79 -8.28 -2.62
N SER A 136 14.10 -9.40 -2.83
CA SER A 136 14.27 -10.25 -4.00
C SER A 136 12.98 -10.32 -4.79
N PHE A 137 13.07 -10.15 -6.10
CA PHE A 137 11.94 -10.37 -7.01
C PHE A 137 12.43 -10.99 -8.32
N SER A 138 11.53 -11.73 -8.97
CA SER A 138 11.75 -12.32 -10.28
C SER A 138 11.11 -11.45 -11.34
N VAL A 139 11.91 -11.03 -12.31
CA VAL A 139 11.45 -10.33 -13.52
C VAL A 139 11.27 -11.39 -14.60
N GLY A 140 10.05 -11.86 -14.81
CA GLY A 140 9.73 -12.91 -15.80
C GLY A 140 10.34 -14.27 -15.43
N THR A 141 10.93 -14.99 -16.39
CA THR A 141 11.38 -16.38 -16.16
C THR A 141 12.74 -16.53 -15.48
N LYS A 142 13.62 -15.50 -15.39
CA LYS A 142 15.04 -15.76 -15.03
C LYS A 142 15.91 -14.64 -14.41
N THR A 143 15.38 -13.57 -13.82
CA THR A 143 16.26 -12.53 -13.23
C THR A 143 15.90 -12.22 -11.77
N HIS A 144 16.82 -12.48 -10.84
CA HIS A 144 16.74 -12.08 -9.42
C HIS A 144 17.51 -10.78 -9.21
N LYS A 145 16.85 -9.73 -8.71
CA LYS A 145 17.51 -8.46 -8.36
C LYS A 145 17.36 -8.18 -6.87
N ASN A 146 18.43 -7.65 -6.28
CA ASN A 146 18.51 -7.27 -4.87
C ASN A 146 18.29 -5.77 -4.72
N TYR A 147 17.38 -5.34 -3.84
CA TYR A 147 17.19 -3.94 -3.49
C TYR A 147 17.56 -3.69 -2.02
N THR A 148 18.26 -2.59 -1.75
CA THR A 148 18.64 -2.16 -0.39
C THR A 148 17.87 -0.90 -0.02
N VAL A 149 17.10 -0.95 1.05
CA VAL A 149 16.43 0.21 1.65
C VAL A 149 17.34 0.80 2.74
N ARG A 150 17.40 2.13 2.83
CA ARG A 150 18.13 2.88 3.86
C ARG A 150 17.15 3.56 4.78
#